data_AF-A0A2R6R8P2-F1
#
_entry.id   AF-A0A2R6R8P2-F1
#
_cell.length_a   1.000
_cell.length_b   1.000
_cell.length_c   1.000
_cell.angle_alpha   90.00
_cell.angle_beta   90.00
_cell.angle_gamma   90.00
#
_symmetry.space_group_name_H-M   'P 1'
#
loop_
_entity.id
_entity.type
_entity.pdbx_description
1 polymer ?
#
loop_
_entity_poly.entity_id
_entity_poly.type
_entity_poly.pdbx_seq_one_letter_code
_entity_poly.pdbx_strand_id
1 'polypeptide(L)'
;MAKLILLVVVLAAVVCCSTAVGGMVGGRTKVKDVKSNEEVQGLGKYSVEQYNRQKKKSNGVDLSFEAVLEAEKQVVSGIKYYLKISAATRDGVPKTFDAVVVVKPWAHSKELLNFNPSSATK
;
A
#
# COMPACT_ATOMS: atom_id res chain seq x y z
N MET A 1 -55.74 7.62 5.34
CA MET A 1 -54.42 8.27 5.10
C MET A 1 -53.27 7.64 5.90
N ALA A 2 -53.39 7.41 7.21
CA ALA A 2 -52.30 6.82 8.02
C ALA A 2 -51.91 5.36 7.68
N LYS A 3 -52.87 4.52 7.23
CA LYS A 3 -52.60 3.12 6.86
C LYS A 3 -51.81 2.94 5.55
N LEU A 4 -51.90 3.92 4.62
CA LEU A 4 -51.16 3.87 3.36
C LEU A 4 -49.69 4.31 3.56
N ILE A 5 -49.46 5.25 4.47
CA ILE A 5 -48.12 5.71 4.85
C ILE A 5 -47.36 4.59 5.58
N LEU A 6 -48.03 3.81 6.44
CA LEU A 6 -47.42 2.69 7.14
C LEU A 6 -46.95 1.57 6.19
N LEU A 7 -47.66 1.35 5.08
CA LEU A 7 -47.37 0.27 4.12
C LEU A 7 -46.19 0.60 3.19
N VAL A 8 -45.97 1.90 2.88
CA VAL A 8 -44.83 2.38 2.09
C VAL A 8 -43.52 2.33 2.89
N VAL A 9 -43.57 2.60 4.20
CA VAL A 9 -42.38 2.54 5.07
C VAL A 9 -41.88 1.10 5.27
N VAL A 10 -42.80 0.13 5.32
CA VAL A 10 -42.44 -1.29 5.48
C VAL A 10 -41.84 -1.87 4.19
N LEU A 11 -42.27 -1.41 3.00
CA LEU A 11 -41.71 -1.87 1.74
C LEU A 11 -40.26 -1.39 1.50
N ALA A 12 -39.86 -0.26 2.11
CA ALA A 12 -38.49 0.24 2.04
C ALA A 12 -37.50 -0.57 2.92
N ALA A 13 -38.00 -1.34 3.91
CA ALA A 13 -37.16 -2.12 4.81
C ALA A 13 -36.79 -3.52 4.25
N VAL A 14 -37.43 -3.97 3.17
CA VAL A 14 -37.26 -5.34 2.60
C VAL A 14 -36.29 -5.35 1.40
N VAL A 15 -35.48 -4.31 1.22
CA VAL A 15 -34.31 -4.36 0.33
C VAL A 15 -33.06 -4.50 1.19
N CYS A 16 -32.96 -5.63 1.89
CA CYS A 16 -31.79 -6.02 2.66
C CYS A 16 -31.32 -7.41 2.20
N CYS A 17 -30.84 -7.50 0.96
CA CYS A 17 -30.07 -8.65 0.46
C CYS A 17 -29.42 -8.28 -0.87
N SER A 18 -28.67 -7.18 -0.89
CA SER A 18 -27.62 -7.00 -1.90
C SER A 18 -26.33 -7.45 -1.25
N THR A 19 -25.70 -8.50 -1.78
CA THR A 19 -24.34 -8.91 -1.42
C THR A 19 -23.41 -7.75 -1.73
N ALA A 20 -23.20 -6.88 -0.75
CA ALA A 20 -22.24 -5.80 -0.84
C ALA A 20 -20.84 -6.42 -0.77
N VAL A 21 -20.29 -6.80 -1.91
CA VAL A 21 -18.83 -6.83 -2.10
C VAL A 21 -18.36 -5.37 -2.23
N GLY A 22 -18.65 -4.59 -1.20
CA GLY A 22 -18.19 -3.23 -1.04
C GLY A 22 -16.83 -3.30 -0.36
N GLY A 23 -15.75 -3.08 -1.11
CA GLY A 23 -14.44 -2.88 -0.49
C GLY A 23 -14.56 -1.71 0.50
N MET A 24 -14.43 -1.98 1.79
CA MET A 24 -14.42 -0.95 2.82
C MET A 24 -13.32 0.05 2.48
N VAL A 25 -13.70 1.28 2.15
CA VAL A 25 -12.73 2.37 2.03
C VAL A 25 -12.07 2.55 3.40
N GLY A 26 -10.74 2.48 3.43
CA GLY A 26 -9.93 2.54 4.66
C GLY A 26 -9.27 1.23 5.10
N GLY A 27 -9.70 0.07 4.60
CA GLY A 27 -9.03 -1.21 4.86
C GLY A 27 -7.78 -1.42 3.98
N ARG A 28 -6.76 -2.10 4.51
CA ARG A 28 -5.62 -2.54 3.69
C ARG A 28 -6.05 -3.71 2.81
N THR A 29 -5.72 -3.64 1.52
CA THR A 29 -6.01 -4.68 0.54
C THR A 29 -4.71 -5.21 -0.03
N LYS A 30 -4.50 -6.53 0.00
CA LYS A 30 -3.33 -7.17 -0.60
C LYS A 30 -3.31 -6.96 -2.11
N VAL A 31 -2.15 -6.59 -2.64
CA VAL A 31 -1.91 -6.52 -4.09
C VAL A 31 -1.51 -7.90 -4.58
N LYS A 32 -2.19 -8.39 -5.63
CA LYS A 32 -1.87 -9.66 -6.29
C LYS A 32 -0.75 -9.46 -7.31
N ASP A 33 -0.07 -10.54 -7.66
CA ASP A 33 0.91 -10.58 -8.75
C ASP A 33 2.03 -9.53 -8.62
N VAL A 34 2.48 -9.30 -7.37
CA VAL A 34 3.43 -8.25 -7.00
C VAL A 34 4.69 -8.28 -7.85
N LYS A 35 5.22 -9.46 -8.16
CA LYS A 35 6.46 -9.62 -8.94
C LYS A 35 6.34 -9.08 -10.37
N SER A 36 5.19 -9.23 -11.00
CA SER A 36 4.94 -8.74 -12.37
C SER A 36 4.28 -7.36 -12.42
N ASN A 37 3.89 -6.80 -11.27
CA ASN A 37 3.26 -5.49 -11.20
C ASN A 37 4.33 -4.38 -11.27
N GLU A 38 4.52 -3.80 -12.46
CA GLU A 38 5.51 -2.76 -12.72
C GLU A 38 5.33 -1.50 -11.86
N GLU A 39 4.09 -1.09 -11.56
CA GLU A 39 3.82 0.06 -10.71
C GLU A 39 4.37 -0.20 -9.30
N VAL A 40 4.07 -1.36 -8.73
CA VAL A 40 4.52 -1.74 -7.39
C VAL A 40 6.03 -1.94 -7.34
N GLN A 41 6.62 -2.60 -8.33
CA GLN A 41 8.09 -2.74 -8.42
C GLN A 41 8.76 -1.36 -8.54
N GLY A 42 8.17 -0.45 -9.33
CA GLY A 42 8.63 0.93 -9.45
C GLY A 42 8.56 1.71 -8.14
N LEU A 43 7.51 1.52 -7.34
CA LEU A 43 7.40 2.11 -5.99
C LEU A 43 8.44 1.54 -5.04
N GLY A 44 8.75 0.25 -5.14
CA GLY A 44 9.85 -0.38 -4.39
C GLY A 44 11.20 0.24 -4.72
N LYS A 45 11.52 0.37 -6.01
CA LYS A 45 12.75 1.02 -6.48
C LYS A 45 12.84 2.47 -6.02
N TYR A 46 11.76 3.24 -6.17
CA TYR A 46 11.66 4.61 -5.66
C TYR A 46 11.96 4.69 -4.15
N SER A 47 11.43 3.76 -3.36
CA SER A 47 11.62 3.73 -1.91
C SER A 47 13.10 3.56 -1.53
N VAL A 48 13.79 2.63 -2.18
CA VAL A 48 15.23 2.40 -1.96
C VAL A 48 16.06 3.62 -2.38
N GLU A 49 15.75 4.23 -3.53
CA GLU A 49 16.43 5.43 -4.01
C GLU A 49 16.26 6.62 -3.04
N GLN A 50 15.04 6.85 -2.52
CA GLN A 50 14.80 7.92 -1.55
C GLN A 50 15.52 7.64 -0.23
N TYR A 51 15.49 6.40 0.26
CA TYR A 51 16.24 6.01 1.46
C TYR A 51 17.73 6.30 1.31
N ASN A 52 18.35 5.88 0.19
CA ASN A 52 19.77 6.14 -0.07
C ASN A 52 20.06 7.65 -0.13
N ARG A 53 19.20 8.44 -0.77
CA ARG A 53 19.33 9.92 -0.79
C ARG A 53 19.30 10.54 0.60
N GLN A 54 18.44 10.05 1.50
CA GLN A 54 18.37 10.51 2.88
C GLN A 54 19.58 10.04 3.71
N LYS A 55 20.03 8.80 3.53
CA LYS A 55 21.17 8.20 4.25
C LYS A 55 22.53 8.72 3.83
N LYS A 56 22.70 9.21 2.60
CA LYS A 56 23.93 9.89 2.16
C LYS A 56 24.29 11.09 3.04
N LYS A 57 23.31 11.74 3.67
CA LYS A 57 23.54 12.83 4.63
C LYS A 57 24.12 12.37 5.98
N SER A 58 24.06 11.07 6.27
CA SER A 58 24.48 10.47 7.55
C SER A 58 25.53 9.35 7.38
N ASN A 59 26.24 9.29 6.24
CA ASN A 59 27.26 8.27 5.93
C ASN A 59 26.75 6.80 6.02
N GLY A 60 25.48 6.57 5.69
CA GLY A 60 24.91 5.22 5.66
C GLY A 60 25.35 4.37 4.45
N VAL A 61 25.17 3.06 4.54
CA VAL A 61 25.44 2.12 3.43
C VAL A 61 24.31 2.21 2.39
N ASP A 62 24.68 2.34 1.12
CA ASP A 62 23.74 2.32 -0.01
C ASP A 62 23.14 0.92 -0.19
N LEU A 63 21.83 0.87 -0.46
CA LEU A 63 21.09 -0.35 -0.80
C LEU A 63 20.84 -0.43 -2.32
N SER A 64 20.92 -1.63 -2.88
CA SER A 64 20.47 -1.95 -4.23
C SER A 64 19.11 -2.63 -4.16
N PHE A 65 18.13 -2.09 -4.88
CA PHE A 65 16.81 -2.69 -5.02
C PHE A 65 16.89 -4.00 -5.79
N GLU A 66 16.22 -5.05 -5.31
CA GLU A 66 16.07 -6.30 -6.04
C GLU A 66 14.63 -6.52 -6.51
N ALA A 67 13.68 -6.55 -5.57
CA ALA A 67 12.28 -6.77 -5.87
C ALA A 67 11.37 -6.36 -4.70
N VAL A 68 10.12 -6.07 -5.01
CA VAL A 68 9.03 -6.10 -4.01
C VAL A 68 8.54 -7.54 -3.87
N LEU A 69 8.52 -8.04 -2.63
CA LEU A 69 8.09 -9.39 -2.26
C LEU A 69 6.59 -9.45 -1.95
N GLU A 70 6.10 -8.45 -1.20
CA GLU A 70 4.71 -8.33 -0.79
C GLU A 70 4.27 -6.87 -0.87
N ALA A 71 3.00 -6.65 -1.18
CA ALA A 71 2.42 -5.31 -1.19
C ALA A 71 0.97 -5.31 -0.74
N GLU A 72 0.61 -4.28 0.02
CA GLU A 72 -0.76 -3.92 0.35
C GLU A 72 -1.01 -2.46 -0.04
N LYS A 73 -2.25 -2.12 -0.37
CA LYS A 73 -2.67 -0.76 -0.65
C LYS A 73 -3.84 -0.34 0.23
N GLN A 74 -3.89 0.93 0.57
CA GLN A 74 -4.98 1.55 1.32
C GLN A 74 -5.32 2.91 0.71
N VAL A 75 -6.62 3.14 0.45
CA VAL A 75 -7.12 4.43 -0.01
C VAL A 75 -7.20 5.39 1.18
N VAL A 76 -6.60 6.58 1.03
CA VAL A 76 -6.56 7.68 2.00
C VAL A 76 -6.79 9.00 1.24
N SER A 77 -6.24 10.14 1.69
CA SER A 77 -5.99 11.32 0.82
C SER A 77 -4.81 11.04 -0.13
N GLY A 78 -4.95 9.97 -0.92
CA GLY A 78 -3.95 9.37 -1.79
C GLY A 78 -4.09 7.85 -1.78
N ILE A 79 -3.07 7.16 -2.28
CA ILE A 79 -2.94 5.71 -2.15
C ILE A 79 -1.69 5.44 -1.32
N LYS A 80 -1.87 4.84 -0.15
CA LYS A 80 -0.75 4.38 0.68
C LYS A 80 -0.43 2.95 0.31
N TYR A 81 0.82 2.71 -0.08
CA TYR A 81 1.38 1.40 -0.35
C TYR A 81 2.25 0.97 0.83
N TYR A 82 2.03 -0.25 1.29
CA TYR A 82 2.85 -0.95 2.27
C TYR A 82 3.61 -2.03 1.54
N LEU A 83 4.93 -1.90 1.45
CA LEU A 83 5.77 -2.74 0.63
C LEU A 83 6.75 -3.51 1.51
N LYS A 84 6.90 -4.80 1.22
CA LYS A 84 8.02 -5.61 1.70
C LYS A 84 9.02 -5.76 0.56
N ILE A 85 10.23 -5.23 0.73
CA ILE A 85 11.23 -5.04 -0.32
C ILE A 85 12.46 -5.90 -0.01
N SER A 86 12.94 -6.68 -0.98
CA SER A 86 14.28 -7.26 -0.96
C SER A 86 15.27 -6.23 -1.50
N ALA A 87 16.31 -5.93 -0.73
CA ALA A 87 17.40 -5.08 -1.15
C ALA A 87 18.71 -5.54 -0.51
N ALA A 88 19.81 -5.43 -1.24
CA ALA A 88 21.13 -5.85 -0.79
C ALA A 88 22.06 -4.65 -0.55
N THR A 89 22.98 -4.77 0.40
CA THR A 89 24.16 -3.89 0.48
C THR A 89 25.18 -4.30 -0.59
N ARG A 90 26.30 -3.57 -0.68
CA ARG A 90 27.44 -3.94 -1.54
C ARG A 90 27.98 -5.36 -1.29
N ASP A 91 27.75 -5.91 -0.10
CA ASP A 91 28.16 -7.26 0.29
C ASP A 91 27.30 -8.35 -0.37
N GLY A 92 26.25 -7.97 -1.11
CA GLY A 92 25.44 -8.86 -1.94
C GLY A 92 24.45 -9.74 -1.19
N VAL A 93 24.40 -9.68 0.15
CA VAL A 93 23.42 -10.45 0.94
C VAL A 93 22.09 -9.68 0.99
N PRO A 94 21.01 -10.21 0.39
CA PRO A 94 19.71 -9.55 0.40
C PRO A 94 19.13 -9.49 1.82
N LYS A 95 18.59 -8.33 2.17
CA LYS A 95 17.82 -8.11 3.40
C LYS A 95 16.43 -7.63 3.03
N THR A 96 15.48 -7.94 3.89
CA THR A 96 14.10 -7.50 3.71
C THR A 96 13.86 -6.21 4.47
N PHE A 97 13.12 -5.29 3.84
CA PHE A 97 12.77 -3.99 4.39
C PHE A 97 11.27 -3.74 4.25
N ASP A 98 10.69 -3.10 5.26
CA ASP A 98 9.33 -2.60 5.20
C ASP A 98 9.34 -1.12 4.83
N ALA A 99 8.61 -0.78 3.77
CA ALA A 99 8.48 0.59 3.28
C ALA A 99 7.01 1.02 3.23
N VAL A 100 6.78 2.30 3.48
CA VAL A 100 5.46 2.94 3.33
C VAL A 100 5.60 4.14 2.41
N VAL A 101 4.91 4.11 1.28
CA VAL A 101 4.89 5.21 0.29
C VAL A 101 3.47 5.70 0.10
N VAL A 102 3.27 7.00 0.05
CA VAL A 102 2.01 7.62 -0.34
C VAL A 102 2.14 8.20 -1.74
N VAL A 103 1.19 7.85 -2.61
CA VAL A 103 1.07 8.36 -3.97
C VAL A 103 -0.18 9.24 -4.05
N LYS A 104 -0.03 10.44 -4.62
CA LYS A 104 -1.15 11.34 -4.93
C LYS A 104 -1.14 11.60 -6.44
N PRO A 105 -1.88 10.80 -7.23
CA PRO A 105 -1.83 10.89 -8.69
C PRO A 105 -2.20 12.27 -9.23
N TRP A 106 -3.22 12.91 -8.66
CA TRP A 106 -3.69 14.25 -9.04
C TRP A 106 -2.67 15.38 -8.78
N ALA A 107 -1.67 15.12 -7.94
CA ALA A 107 -0.60 16.06 -7.63
C ALA A 107 0.76 15.60 -8.18
N HIS A 108 0.79 14.52 -8.97
CA HIS A 108 2.02 13.88 -9.47
C HIS A 108 3.08 13.65 -8.38
N SER A 109 2.62 13.38 -7.15
CA SER A 109 3.49 13.34 -5.97
C SER A 109 3.60 11.92 -5.41
N LYS A 110 4.81 11.59 -4.95
CA LYS A 110 5.17 10.37 -4.23
C LYS A 110 5.99 10.78 -3.02
N GLU A 111 5.70 10.18 -1.87
CA GLU A 111 6.38 10.47 -0.62
C GLU A 111 6.69 9.18 0.13
N LEU A 112 7.97 8.95 0.45
CA LEU A 112 8.41 7.85 1.30
C LEU A 112 8.24 8.28 2.77
N LEU A 113 7.31 7.63 3.47
CA LEU A 113 7.02 7.91 4.88
C LEU A 113 7.87 7.09 5.84
N ASN A 114 8.20 5.85 5.45
CA ASN A 114 8.95 4.94 6.30
C ASN A 114 9.77 3.95 5.46
N PHE A 115 10.96 3.61 5.94
CA PHE A 115 11.81 2.56 5.35
C PHE A 115 12.73 1.98 6.45
N ASN A 116 12.41 0.78 6.94
CA ASN A 116 13.15 0.12 8.01
C ASN A 116 13.43 -1.34 7.67
N PRO A 117 14.47 -1.98 8.27
CA PRO A 117 14.61 -3.42 8.20
C PRO A 117 13.31 -4.11 8.64
N SER A 118 12.88 -5.10 7.88
CA SER A 118 11.69 -5.86 8.22
C SER A 118 12.01 -6.79 9.39
N SER A 119 11.19 -6.74 10.43
CA SER A 119 11.26 -7.70 11.52
C SER A 119 10.91 -9.07 10.94
N ALA A 120 11.88 -9.99 10.89
CA ALA A 120 11.68 -11.34 10.42
C ALA A 120 10.46 -11.95 11.13
N THR A 121 9.34 -12.04 10.42
CA THR A 121 8.16 -12.73 10.93
C THR A 121 8.30 -14.17 10.47
N LYS A 122 8.56 -15.02 11.46
CA LYS A 122 8.74 -16.47 11.38
C LYS A 122 7.54 -17.16 10.75
#